data_AF-A0A059A8N1-F1
#
_entry.id   AF-A0A059A8N1-F1
#
_cell.length_a   1.000
_cell.length_b   1.000
_cell.length_c   1.000
_cell.angle_alpha   90.00
_cell.angle_beta   90.00
_cell.angle_gamma   90.00
#
_symmetry.space_group_name_H-M   'P 1'
#
loop_
_entity.id
_entity.type
_entity.pdbx_description
1 polymer ?
#
loop_
_entity_poly.entity_id
_entity_poly.type
_entity_poly.pdbx_seq_one_letter_code
_entity_poly.pdbx_strand_id
1 'polypeptide(L)'
;MLSTRWTNNATANHSTQYSAGSVVQKILFRRAGVTAYYSCGFYCKGKCTSYLFAVLIIKPDYRVDGSPRVVWSANRNNPIKIGATLELTPEGDLVLKDADGTVAWSTNTSAKSVVGLNLTDLGNLVLFDKDNATVWQSFDHPTDSLVLGQKLRHGQRLTQSISETSRVFPRQIGPLTI
;
A
#
# COMPACT_ATOMS: atom_id res chain seq x y z
N MET A 1 17.43 -13.02 -12.53
CA MET A 1 16.09 -12.57 -12.92
C MET A 1 15.45 -11.90 -11.71
N LEU A 2 14.86 -10.72 -11.86
CA LEU A 2 14.05 -10.12 -10.78
C LEU A 2 12.86 -11.05 -10.52
N SER A 3 12.48 -11.25 -9.24
CA SER A 3 11.28 -12.03 -8.94
C SER A 3 10.06 -11.35 -9.56
N THR A 4 9.16 -12.12 -10.14
CA THR A 4 7.85 -11.65 -10.61
C THR A 4 6.72 -12.04 -9.66
N ARG A 5 7.04 -12.81 -8.61
CA ARG A 5 6.08 -13.25 -7.59
C ARG A 5 6.65 -13.06 -6.19
N TRP A 6 5.83 -12.56 -5.28
CA TRP A 6 6.18 -12.33 -3.88
C TRP A 6 5.07 -12.87 -2.98
N THR A 7 5.44 -13.63 -1.97
CA THR A 7 4.50 -14.19 -0.99
C THR A 7 4.75 -13.54 0.36
N ASN A 8 3.70 -13.13 1.07
CA ASN A 8 3.87 -12.67 2.44
C ASN A 8 4.10 -13.86 3.38
N ASN A 9 5.29 -13.93 3.97
CA ASN A 9 5.67 -14.99 4.91
C ASN A 9 6.33 -14.40 6.15
N ALA A 10 5.85 -14.75 7.34
CA ALA A 10 6.27 -14.20 8.62
C ALA A 10 7.79 -14.34 8.86
N THR A 11 8.43 -15.34 8.25
CA THR A 11 9.87 -15.62 8.35
C THR A 11 10.69 -15.18 7.14
N ALA A 12 10.12 -14.38 6.23
CA ALA A 12 10.84 -13.94 5.04
C ALA A 12 12.06 -13.07 5.40
N ASN A 13 13.21 -13.32 4.75
CA ASN A 13 14.48 -12.62 4.97
C ASN A 13 14.41 -11.09 4.75
N HIS A 14 13.35 -10.58 4.12
CA HIS A 14 13.10 -9.16 3.87
C HIS A 14 12.06 -8.53 4.82
N SER A 15 11.73 -9.22 5.91
CA SER A 15 10.84 -8.77 6.98
C SER A 15 11.57 -7.85 7.96
N THR A 16 10.96 -6.72 8.31
CA THR A 16 11.44 -5.81 9.35
C THR A 16 10.32 -5.58 10.35
N GLN A 17 10.60 -5.89 11.63
CA GLN A 17 9.70 -5.60 12.73
C GLN A 17 9.91 -4.17 13.22
N TYR A 18 8.81 -3.51 13.57
CA TYR A 18 8.77 -2.18 14.14
C TYR A 18 8.07 -2.24 15.50
N SER A 19 8.09 -1.12 16.20
CA SER A 19 7.39 -0.97 17.47
C SER A 19 5.90 -1.34 17.38
N ALA A 20 5.32 -1.66 18.54
CA ALA A 20 3.95 -2.12 18.68
C ALA A 20 3.59 -3.38 17.85
N GLY A 21 4.59 -4.13 17.36
CA GLY A 21 4.41 -5.39 16.63
C GLY A 21 4.17 -5.26 15.13
N SER A 22 4.23 -4.05 14.56
CA SER A 22 4.04 -3.86 13.12
C SER A 22 5.17 -4.49 12.31
N VAL A 23 4.87 -5.04 11.14
CA VAL A 23 5.86 -5.69 10.26
C VAL A 23 5.75 -5.16 8.84
N VAL A 24 6.91 -4.92 8.20
CA VAL A 24 7.01 -4.63 6.76
C VAL A 24 7.87 -5.69 6.09
N GLN A 25 7.31 -6.36 5.08
CA GLN A 25 8.02 -7.25 4.17
C GLN A 25 8.27 -6.50 2.87
N LYS A 26 9.51 -6.07 2.69
CA LYS A 26 9.92 -5.15 1.63
C LYS A 26 10.08 -5.87 0.30
N ILE A 27 9.48 -5.34 -0.76
CA ILE A 27 9.67 -5.75 -2.16
C ILE A 27 10.55 -4.73 -2.88
N LEU A 28 10.18 -3.45 -2.81
CA LEU A 28 11.00 -2.34 -3.30
C LEU A 28 11.30 -1.35 -2.17
N PHE A 29 12.44 -0.68 -2.28
CA PHE A 29 12.87 0.31 -1.31
C PHE A 29 13.63 1.44 -1.99
N ARG A 30 13.32 2.68 -1.62
CA ARG A 30 13.92 3.87 -2.21
C ARG A 30 14.16 4.93 -1.13
N ARG A 31 15.36 5.50 -1.10
CA ARG A 31 15.68 6.65 -0.25
C ARG A 31 14.89 7.88 -0.71
N ALA A 32 14.36 8.63 0.25
CA ALA A 32 13.59 9.84 0.08
C ALA A 32 14.25 10.98 0.86
N GLY A 33 15.08 11.77 0.17
CA GLY A 33 15.88 12.81 0.81
C GLY A 33 16.93 12.26 1.80
N VAL A 34 17.15 12.98 2.90
CA VAL A 34 18.28 12.70 3.81
C VAL A 34 17.98 11.57 4.79
N THR A 35 16.82 11.57 5.47
CA THR A 35 16.54 10.62 6.56
C THR A 35 15.34 9.71 6.31
N ALA A 36 14.55 9.95 5.26
CA ALA A 36 13.36 9.16 4.98
C ALA A 36 13.59 8.12 3.90
N TYR A 37 12.75 7.09 3.91
CA TYR A 37 12.73 6.07 2.87
C TYR A 37 11.30 5.69 2.53
N TYR A 38 11.03 5.46 1.25
CA TYR A 38 9.84 4.77 0.79
C TYR A 38 10.11 3.28 0.68
N SER A 39 9.12 2.49 1.08
CA SER A 39 9.11 1.04 0.91
C SER A 39 7.81 0.62 0.27
N CYS A 40 7.87 -0.31 -0.67
CA CYS A 40 6.70 -1.00 -1.23
C CYS A 40 6.75 -2.46 -0.82
N GLY A 41 5.63 -3.02 -0.37
CA GLY A 41 5.58 -4.42 0.05
C GLY A 41 4.38 -4.74 0.94
N PHE A 42 4.44 -5.87 1.63
CA PHE A 42 3.37 -6.27 2.55
C PHE A 42 3.57 -5.61 3.93
N TYR A 43 2.50 -5.10 4.50
CA TYR A 43 2.48 -4.43 5.78
C TYR A 43 1.36 -4.95 6.66
N CYS A 44 1.67 -5.22 7.92
CA CYS A 44 0.68 -5.46 8.96
C CYS A 44 0.97 -4.61 10.19
N LYS A 45 -0.09 -4.27 10.91
CA LYS A 45 -0.03 -3.50 12.16
C LYS A 45 -0.37 -4.41 13.34
N GLY A 46 0.39 -4.31 14.43
CA GLY A 46 0.07 -5.02 15.67
C GLY A 46 0.25 -6.53 15.57
N LYS A 47 -0.81 -7.31 15.82
CA LYS A 47 -0.73 -8.78 15.88
C LYS A 47 -0.57 -9.47 14.52
N CYS A 48 -0.62 -8.72 13.42
CA CYS A 48 -0.41 -9.23 12.08
C CYS A 48 -1.34 -10.37 11.66
N THR A 49 -2.62 -10.22 11.99
CA THR A 49 -3.72 -11.10 11.54
C THR A 49 -4.15 -10.83 10.10
N SER A 50 -3.86 -9.63 9.58
CA SER A 50 -4.12 -9.21 8.21
C SER A 50 -3.02 -8.28 7.69
N TYR A 51 -2.90 -8.21 6.37
CA TYR A 51 -1.86 -7.51 5.65
C TYR A 51 -2.44 -6.63 4.54
N LEU A 52 -1.75 -5.54 4.28
CA LEU A 52 -1.94 -4.69 3.11
C LEU A 52 -0.73 -4.80 2.19
N PHE A 53 -0.95 -4.79 0.88
CA PHE A 53 0.09 -4.40 -0.05
C PHE A 53 0.10 -2.87 -0.15
N ALA A 54 1.22 -2.25 0.23
CA ALA A 54 1.29 -0.83 0.51
C ALA A 54 2.61 -0.19 0.10
N VAL A 55 2.55 1.13 -0.16
CA VAL A 55 3.69 2.03 -0.11
C VAL A 55 3.70 2.71 1.25
N LEU A 56 4.85 2.68 1.92
CA LEU A 56 5.07 3.23 3.25
C LEU A 56 6.19 4.27 3.22
N ILE A 57 6.08 5.32 4.02
CA ILE A 57 7.19 6.19 4.38
C ILE A 57 7.71 5.80 5.77
N ILE A 58 9.02 5.56 5.85
CA ILE A 58 9.74 5.19 7.07
C ILE A 58 10.68 6.36 7.38
N LYS A 59 10.53 6.94 8.58
CA LYS A 59 11.38 8.02 9.10
C LYS A 59 11.92 7.59 10.47
N PRO A 60 13.22 7.38 10.63
CA PRO A 60 13.82 6.97 11.91
C PRO A 60 13.54 7.96 13.05
N ASP A 61 13.54 9.27 12.76
CA ASP A 61 13.61 10.29 13.81
C ASP A 61 12.26 10.96 14.19
N TYR A 62 11.18 10.73 13.43
CA TYR A 62 9.97 11.58 13.50
C TYR A 62 8.81 11.02 14.33
N ARG A 63 8.88 9.80 14.85
CA ARG A 63 7.81 9.22 15.67
C ARG A 63 8.37 8.58 16.92
N VAL A 64 7.64 8.76 18.03
CA VAL A 64 7.91 8.16 19.36
C VAL A 64 8.10 6.65 19.28
N ASP A 65 7.60 6.01 18.22
CA ASP A 65 7.64 4.57 18.03
C ASP A 65 8.47 4.14 16.78
N GLY A 66 8.91 5.05 15.91
CA GLY A 66 9.58 4.69 14.65
C GLY A 66 8.71 3.89 13.66
N SER A 67 7.38 3.88 13.83
CA SER A 67 6.48 3.08 13.00
C SER A 67 6.38 3.60 11.56
N PRO A 68 6.35 2.70 10.55
CA PRO A 68 6.08 3.05 9.17
C PRO A 68 4.70 3.68 9.01
N ARG A 69 4.58 4.69 8.14
CA ARG A 69 3.28 5.25 7.75
C ARG A 69 2.88 4.75 6.38
N VAL A 70 1.71 4.13 6.25
CA VAL A 70 1.11 3.83 4.96
C VAL A 70 0.74 5.15 4.27
N VAL A 71 1.20 5.33 3.04
CA VAL A 71 0.86 6.48 2.19
C VAL A 71 0.00 6.09 0.99
N TRP A 72 0.06 4.82 0.59
CA TRP A 72 -0.83 4.24 -0.42
C TRP A 72 -0.99 2.75 -0.12
N SER A 73 -2.14 2.16 -0.48
CA SER A 73 -2.39 0.73 -0.34
C SER A 73 -3.35 0.23 -1.42
N ALA A 74 -3.05 -0.91 -2.01
CA ALA A 74 -3.88 -1.54 -3.05
C ALA A 74 -5.22 -2.06 -2.51
N ASN A 75 -5.18 -2.74 -1.38
CA ASN A 75 -6.26 -3.60 -0.89
C ASN A 75 -6.79 -3.14 0.48
N ARG A 76 -6.92 -1.83 0.68
CA ARG A 76 -7.36 -1.24 1.96
C ARG A 76 -8.70 -1.81 2.46
N ASN A 77 -9.65 -1.98 1.54
CA ASN A 77 -10.99 -2.48 1.84
C ASN A 77 -11.07 -4.01 1.79
N ASN A 78 -10.00 -4.68 1.36
CA ASN A 78 -9.93 -6.13 1.26
C ASN A 78 -8.57 -6.64 1.80
N PRO A 79 -8.29 -6.52 3.11
CA PRO A 79 -7.05 -6.99 3.71
C PRO A 79 -6.85 -8.49 3.50
N ILE A 80 -5.61 -8.89 3.23
CA ILE A 80 -5.23 -10.28 2.93
C ILE A 80 -4.59 -10.97 4.15
N LYS A 81 -4.60 -12.29 4.17
CA LYS A 81 -3.97 -13.12 5.21
C LYS A 81 -2.51 -13.41 4.89
N ILE A 82 -1.81 -14.07 5.81
CA ILE A 82 -0.49 -14.63 5.56
C ILE A 82 -0.58 -15.76 4.51
N GLY A 83 0.39 -15.86 3.60
CA GLY A 83 0.38 -16.79 2.46
C GLY A 83 -0.22 -16.21 1.17
N ALA A 84 -0.70 -14.98 1.20
CA ALA A 84 -1.11 -14.20 0.04
C ALA A 84 0.07 -13.88 -0.90
N THR A 85 -0.25 -13.67 -2.18
CA THR A 85 0.73 -13.50 -3.24
C THR A 85 0.48 -12.23 -4.04
N LEU A 86 1.56 -11.52 -4.36
CA LEU A 86 1.60 -10.48 -5.38
C LEU A 86 2.35 -11.05 -6.58
N GLU A 87 1.79 -10.94 -7.77
CA GLU A 87 2.34 -11.53 -8.99
C GLU A 87 2.23 -10.55 -10.16
N LEU A 88 3.34 -10.27 -10.82
CA LEU A 88 3.35 -9.68 -12.16
C LEU A 88 3.21 -10.81 -13.16
N THR A 89 2.03 -10.93 -13.77
CA THR A 89 1.70 -12.02 -14.68
C THR A 89 2.43 -11.86 -16.03
N PRO A 90 2.60 -12.95 -16.80
CA PRO A 90 3.16 -12.87 -18.15
C PRO A 90 2.38 -11.95 -19.10
N GLU A 91 1.09 -11.76 -18.87
CA GLU A 91 0.22 -10.85 -19.63
C GLU A 91 0.41 -9.38 -19.24
N GLY A 92 1.22 -9.09 -18.22
CA GLY A 92 1.53 -7.73 -17.78
C GLY A 92 0.53 -7.14 -16.79
N ASP A 93 -0.14 -7.96 -15.98
CA ASP A 93 -0.97 -7.47 -14.85
C ASP A 93 -0.28 -7.70 -13.52
N LEU A 94 -0.37 -6.74 -12.60
CA LEU A 94 0.05 -6.93 -11.21
C LEU A 94 -1.16 -7.31 -10.38
N VAL A 95 -1.20 -8.57 -9.93
CA VAL A 95 -2.35 -9.17 -9.26
C VAL A 95 -1.99 -9.52 -7.82
N LEU A 96 -2.83 -9.11 -6.88
CA LEU A 96 -2.78 -9.51 -5.48
C LEU A 96 -3.86 -10.56 -5.22
N LYS A 97 -3.45 -11.74 -4.79
CA LYS A 97 -4.32 -12.86 -4.39
C LYS A 97 -4.16 -13.14 -2.91
N ASP A 98 -5.26 -13.34 -2.20
CA ASP A 98 -5.24 -13.81 -0.81
C ASP A 98 -4.75 -15.28 -0.74
N ALA A 99 -4.51 -15.79 0.46
CA ALA A 99 -3.98 -17.13 0.71
C ALA A 99 -4.87 -18.27 0.16
N ASP A 100 -6.17 -18.02 -0.01
CA ASP A 100 -7.12 -18.96 -0.62
C ASP A 100 -7.20 -18.85 -2.16
N GLY A 101 -6.43 -17.93 -2.76
CA GLY A 101 -6.40 -17.68 -4.20
C GLY A 101 -7.38 -16.61 -4.68
N THR A 102 -8.25 -16.08 -3.81
CA THR A 102 -9.19 -15.01 -4.17
C THR A 102 -8.43 -13.75 -4.58
N VAL A 103 -8.80 -13.13 -5.70
CA VAL A 103 -8.20 -11.87 -6.13
C VAL A 103 -8.66 -10.74 -5.22
N ALA A 104 -7.72 -10.18 -4.45
CA ALA A 104 -7.97 -9.08 -3.54
C ALA A 104 -7.87 -7.71 -4.25
N TRP A 105 -6.99 -7.61 -5.26
CA TRP A 105 -6.77 -6.41 -6.06
C TRP A 105 -5.98 -6.71 -7.35
N SER A 106 -6.14 -5.89 -8.38
CA SER A 106 -5.32 -5.93 -9.61
C SER A 106 -5.15 -4.52 -10.19
N THR A 107 -4.08 -4.32 -10.97
CA THR A 107 -3.87 -3.09 -11.75
C THR A 107 -4.74 -3.00 -13.00
N ASN A 108 -5.30 -4.12 -13.47
CA ASN A 108 -6.04 -4.24 -14.72
C ASN A 108 -5.22 -3.77 -15.93
N THR A 109 -3.95 -4.19 -15.98
CA THR A 109 -3.01 -3.86 -17.06
C THR A 109 -2.69 -5.04 -17.97
N SER A 110 -3.48 -6.12 -17.90
CA SER A 110 -3.36 -7.25 -18.82
C SER A 110 -3.30 -6.78 -20.29
N ALA A 111 -2.42 -7.40 -21.06
CA ALA A 111 -2.10 -7.06 -22.45
C ALA A 111 -1.46 -5.68 -22.68
N LYS A 112 -1.03 -4.97 -21.63
CA LYS A 112 -0.29 -3.69 -21.75
C LYS A 112 1.22 -3.85 -21.64
N SER A 113 1.74 -5.07 -21.77
CA SER A 113 3.17 -5.37 -21.84
C SER A 113 4.00 -4.83 -20.65
N VAL A 114 3.42 -4.80 -19.44
CA VAL A 114 4.19 -4.45 -18.24
C VAL A 114 5.27 -5.50 -18.01
N VAL A 115 6.51 -5.05 -17.85
CA VAL A 115 7.68 -5.92 -17.62
C VAL A 115 8.31 -5.73 -16.25
N GLY A 116 7.90 -4.69 -15.52
CA GLY A 116 8.47 -4.41 -14.21
C GLY A 116 7.73 -3.34 -13.43
N LEU A 117 8.19 -3.16 -12.20
CA LEU A 117 7.72 -2.17 -11.26
C LEU A 117 8.90 -1.40 -10.66
N ASN A 118 8.70 -0.11 -10.41
CA ASN A 118 9.68 0.78 -9.80
C ASN A 118 9.04 1.61 -8.70
N LEU A 119 9.83 1.96 -7.67
CA LEU A 119 9.42 2.87 -6.61
C LEU A 119 10.27 4.13 -6.71
N THR A 120 9.63 5.25 -7.02
CA THR A 120 10.30 6.55 -7.13
C THR A 120 10.69 7.11 -5.76
N ASP A 121 11.59 8.08 -5.75
CA ASP A 121 12.04 8.81 -4.56
C ASP A 121 10.93 9.67 -3.92
N LEU A 122 9.84 9.92 -4.65
CA LEU A 122 8.60 10.54 -4.17
C LEU A 122 7.57 9.53 -3.66
N GLY A 123 7.85 8.22 -3.74
CA GLY A 123 6.94 7.18 -3.26
C GLY A 123 5.83 6.81 -4.25
N ASN A 124 5.97 7.17 -5.52
CA ASN A 124 5.11 6.67 -6.58
C ASN A 124 5.54 5.25 -6.97
N LEU A 125 4.61 4.29 -6.89
CA LEU A 125 4.79 2.93 -7.42
C LEU A 125 4.36 2.95 -8.88
N VAL A 126 5.30 2.66 -9.78
CA VAL A 126 5.12 2.75 -11.23
C VAL A 126 5.30 1.37 -11.84
N LEU A 127 4.39 0.96 -12.72
CA LEU A 127 4.55 -0.16 -13.63
C LEU A 127 4.96 0.37 -14.99
N PHE A 128 5.96 -0.27 -15.60
CA PHE A 128 6.51 0.16 -16.88
C PHE A 128 6.60 -0.99 -17.89
N ASP A 129 6.51 -0.64 -19.17
CA ASP A 129 6.68 -1.57 -20.29
C ASP A 129 8.15 -1.68 -20.74
N LYS A 130 8.40 -2.48 -21.77
CA LYS A 130 9.73 -2.70 -22.35
C LYS A 130 10.41 -1.43 -22.88
N ASP A 131 9.63 -0.39 -23.20
CA ASP A 131 10.11 0.88 -23.73
C ASP A 131 10.28 1.92 -22.58
N ASN A 132 10.21 1.46 -21.32
CA ASN A 132 10.20 2.25 -20.10
C ASN A 132 9.04 3.26 -20.01
N ALA A 133 7.99 3.08 -20.79
CA ALA A 133 6.81 3.92 -20.68
C ALA A 133 6.00 3.55 -19.44
N THR A 134 5.46 4.55 -18.76
CA THR A 134 4.60 4.34 -17.59
C THR A 134 3.24 3.82 -18.04
N VAL A 135 2.89 2.61 -17.61
CA VAL A 135 1.60 1.95 -17.91
C VAL A 135 0.59 2.18 -16.80
N TRP A 136 1.04 2.18 -15.54
CA TRP A 136 0.21 2.40 -14.36
C TRP A 136 1.03 3.06 -13.26
N GLN A 137 0.39 3.87 -12.42
CA GLN A 137 1.05 4.48 -11.27
C GLN A 137 0.12 4.69 -10.07
N SER A 138 0.63 4.49 -8.86
CA SER A 138 -0.18 4.60 -7.63
C SER A 138 -0.73 6.00 -7.39
N PHE A 139 -0.05 7.04 -7.88
CA PHE A 139 -0.49 8.42 -7.73
C PHE A 139 -1.81 8.72 -8.45
N ASP A 140 -2.12 7.99 -9.53
CA ASP A 140 -3.39 8.11 -10.24
C ASP A 140 -4.54 7.35 -9.53
N HIS A 141 -4.24 6.62 -8.45
CA HIS A 141 -5.20 5.84 -7.66
C HIS A 141 -5.10 6.16 -6.15
N PRO A 142 -5.43 7.41 -5.73
CA PRO A 142 -5.33 7.80 -4.33
C PRO A 142 -6.29 7.00 -3.44
N THR A 143 -5.83 6.65 -2.24
CA THR A 143 -6.69 6.06 -1.19
C THR A 143 -7.05 7.16 -0.19
N ASP A 144 -6.16 7.56 0.73
CA ASP A 144 -6.58 8.39 1.87
C ASP A 144 -5.61 9.53 2.24
N SER A 145 -4.48 9.66 1.55
CA SER A 145 -3.45 10.65 1.87
C SER A 145 -2.78 11.15 0.60
N LEU A 146 -2.62 12.46 0.50
CA LEU A 146 -1.75 13.06 -0.51
C LEU A 146 -0.31 13.00 -0.03
N VAL A 147 0.56 12.44 -0.85
CA VAL A 147 2.01 12.56 -0.67
C VAL A 147 2.56 13.74 -1.43
N LEU A 148 3.70 14.27 -0.98
CA LEU A 148 4.43 15.32 -1.70
C LEU A 148 4.73 14.86 -3.12
N GLY A 149 4.34 15.65 -4.12
CA GLY A 149 4.45 15.32 -5.55
C GLY A 149 3.19 14.70 -6.16
N GLN A 150 2.23 14.23 -5.35
CA GLN A 150 0.94 13.75 -5.86
C GLN A 150 0.02 14.93 -6.16
N LYS A 151 -0.43 15.03 -7.42
CA LYS A 151 -1.44 16.00 -7.85
C LYS A 151 -2.79 15.29 -7.93
N LEU A 152 -3.82 15.87 -7.31
CA LEU A 152 -5.20 15.46 -7.58
C LEU A 152 -5.62 15.99 -8.94
N ARG A 153 -6.02 15.10 -9.83
CA ARG A 153 -6.67 15.43 -11.10
C ARG A 153 -8.16 15.63 -10.87
N HIS A 154 -8.79 16.42 -11.73
CA HIS A 154 -10.24 16.62 -11.70
C HIS A 154 -10.98 15.27 -11.71
N GLY A 155 -11.84 15.03 -10.72
CA GLY A 155 -12.58 13.77 -10.55
C GLY A 155 -11.98 12.76 -9.55
N GLN A 156 -10.73 12.92 -9.12
CA GLN A 156 -10.15 12.10 -8.05
C GLN A 156 -10.61 12.58 -6.67
N ARG A 157 -10.94 11.64 -5.77
CA ARG A 157 -11.35 11.92 -4.39
C ARG A 157 -10.45 11.15 -3.43
N LEU A 158 -10.10 11.79 -2.32
CA LEU A 158 -9.55 11.08 -1.16
C LEU A 158 -10.69 10.33 -0.48
N THR A 159 -10.48 9.05 -0.23
CA THR A 159 -11.36 8.21 0.56
C THR A 159 -10.95 8.35 2.03
N GLN A 160 -11.91 8.54 2.94
CA GLN A 160 -11.58 8.63 4.35
C GLN A 160 -11.10 7.28 4.88
N SER A 161 -10.01 7.30 5.66
CA SER A 161 -9.57 6.13 6.41
C SER A 161 -10.62 5.82 7.48
N ILE A 162 -11.24 4.63 7.43
CA ILE A 162 -12.07 4.14 8.54
C ILE A 162 -11.11 3.74 9.66
N SER A 163 -10.95 4.60 10.66
CA SER A 163 -10.41 4.21 11.95
C SER A 163 -11.56 3.76 12.85
N GLU A 164 -11.32 2.84 13.80
CA GLU A 164 -12.30 2.38 14.81
C GLU A 164 -12.85 3.51 15.73
N THR A 165 -12.56 4.78 15.43
CA THR A 165 -12.93 5.95 16.23
C THR A 165 -14.05 6.79 15.63
N SER A 166 -14.55 6.50 14.43
CA SER A 166 -15.75 7.17 13.91
C SER A 166 -17.03 6.52 14.48
N ARG A 167 -17.17 6.48 15.81
CA ARG A 167 -18.49 6.35 16.43
C ARG A 167 -19.15 7.71 16.28
N VAL A 168 -19.99 7.84 15.26
CA VAL A 168 -20.94 8.94 15.14
C VAL A 168 -21.81 8.90 16.40
N PHE A 169 -21.64 9.87 17.31
CA PHE A 169 -22.66 10.11 18.33
C PHE A 169 -23.89 10.67 17.61
N PRO A 170 -25.06 10.00 17.64
CA PRO A 170 -26.27 10.63 17.16
C PRO A 170 -26.56 11.85 18.05
N ARG A 171 -26.77 13.01 17.42
CA ARG A 171 -27.30 14.20 18.10
C ARG A 171 -28.64 13.80 18.73
N GLN A 172 -28.71 13.73 20.05
CA GLN A 172 -29.99 13.81 20.75
C GLN A 172 -30.48 15.26 20.64
N ILE A 173 -31.54 15.45 19.87
CA ILE A 173 -32.38 16.64 19.95
C ILE A 173 -33.24 16.45 21.21
N GLY A 174 -33.03 17.28 22.23
CA GLY A 174 -33.90 17.32 23.41
C GLY A 174 -35.26 17.93 23.05
N PRO A 175 -36.37 17.54 23.71
CA PRO A 175 -37.66 18.15 23.46
C PRO A 175 -37.73 19.57 24.03
N LEU A 176 -38.35 20.48 23.26
CA LEU A 176 -38.86 21.76 23.74
C LEU A 176 -40.17 21.49 24.47
N THR A 177 -40.25 21.84 25.74
CA THR A 177 -41.52 21.94 26.47
C THR A 177 -41.95 23.41 26.44
N ILE A 178 -43.17 23.69 25.98
CA ILE A 178 -43.86 24.99 26.09
C ILE A 178 -44.45 25.08 27.49
#